data_AF-A0A9E4QF17-F1
#
_entry.id   AF-A0A9E4QF17-F1
#
_cell.length_a   1.000
_cell.length_b   1.000
_cell.length_c   1.000
_cell.angle_alpha   90.00
_cell.angle_beta   90.00
_cell.angle_gamma   90.00
#
_symmetry.space_group_name_H-M   'P 1'
#
loop_
_entity.id
_entity.type
_entity.pdbx_description
1 polymer ?
#
loop_
_entity_poly.entity_id
_entity_poly.type
_entity_poly.pdbx_seq_one_letter_code
_entity_poly.pdbx_strand_id
1 'polypeptide(L)'
;YFIPDRRLLYATQLLTQKFYPELVYALRDLAGANMIMMPPSAEDFDSPETASFIEKTQRSPVAEPKDKVKLFKLAWDAVGSEFGSRQAQYELFYAGGEYVTRGRAFQNYDWDTVTDMVDQLLASYDLPDSSPAI
;
A
#
# COMPACT_ATOMS: atom_id res chain seq x y z
N TYR A 1 -1.55 24.02 23.18
CA TYR A 1 -0.93 22.79 22.64
C TYR A 1 -1.90 22.23 21.60
N PHE A 2 -1.42 21.88 20.40
CA PHE A 2 -2.25 21.29 19.35
C PHE A 2 -2.04 19.77 19.36
N ILE A 3 -3.13 19.01 19.41
CA ILE A 3 -3.12 17.54 19.35
C ILE A 3 -3.78 17.12 18.03
N PRO A 4 -3.18 16.20 17.25
CA PRO A 4 -3.82 15.65 16.06
C PRO A 4 -5.18 15.02 16.38
N ASP A 5 -6.13 15.13 15.44
CA ASP A 5 -7.41 14.41 15.54
C ASP A 5 -7.13 12.90 15.61
N ARG A 6 -7.64 12.26 16.65
CA ARG A 6 -7.39 10.84 16.93
C ARG A 6 -7.96 9.92 15.85
N ARG A 7 -9.09 10.28 15.26
CA ARG A 7 -9.72 9.48 14.20
C ARG A 7 -8.84 9.47 12.97
N LEU A 8 -8.32 10.63 12.56
CA LEU A 8 -7.36 10.72 11.45
C LEU A 8 -6.05 9.95 11.75
N LEU A 9 -5.55 10.05 12.98
CA LEU A 9 -4.33 9.33 13.38
C LEU A 9 -4.51 7.81 13.30
N TYR A 10 -5.60 7.25 13.85
CA TYR A 10 -5.81 5.81 13.82
C TYR A 10 -6.25 5.30 12.45
N ALA A 11 -6.98 6.11 11.69
CA ALA A 11 -7.33 5.78 10.31
C ALA A 11 -6.07 5.63 9.44
N THR A 12 -5.09 6.54 9.55
CA THR A 12 -3.85 6.43 8.77
C THR A 12 -3.07 5.16 9.14
N GLN A 13 -2.93 4.84 10.42
CA GLN A 13 -2.26 3.60 10.86
C GLN A 13 -2.91 2.34 10.30
N LEU A 14 -4.23 2.29 10.28
CA LEU A 14 -4.99 1.16 9.74
C LEU A 14 -4.89 1.08 8.22
N LEU A 15 -5.02 2.22 7.53
CA LEU A 15 -5.02 2.27 6.08
C LEU A 15 -3.63 1.99 5.48
N THR A 16 -2.55 2.39 6.14
CA THR A 16 -1.18 2.07 5.70
C THR A 16 -0.96 0.56 5.59
N GLN A 17 -1.48 -0.22 6.55
CA GLN A 17 -1.35 -1.68 6.53
C GLN A 17 -2.06 -2.32 5.32
N LYS A 18 -3.10 -1.67 4.80
CA LYS A 18 -3.80 -2.10 3.59
C LYS A 18 -3.08 -1.61 2.31
N PHE A 19 -2.72 -0.33 2.27
CA PHE A 19 -2.23 0.30 1.04
C PHE A 19 -0.77 -0.04 0.72
N TYR A 20 0.07 -0.28 1.71
CA TYR A 20 1.48 -0.56 1.44
C TYR A 20 1.68 -1.88 0.66
N PRO A 21 1.02 -3.00 1.00
CA PRO A 21 1.01 -4.20 0.16
C PRO A 21 0.50 -3.97 -1.27
N GLU A 22 -0.57 -3.18 -1.42
CA GLU A 22 -1.13 -2.85 -2.73
C GLU A 22 -0.12 -2.05 -3.58
N LEU A 23 0.59 -1.09 -2.98
CA LEU A 23 1.65 -0.33 -3.63
C LEU A 23 2.82 -1.24 -4.07
N VAL A 24 3.30 -2.11 -3.18
CA VAL A 24 4.37 -3.07 -3.48
C VAL A 24 3.96 -4.00 -4.62
N TYR A 25 2.72 -4.48 -4.60
CA TYR A 25 2.18 -5.33 -5.65
C TYR A 25 2.07 -4.57 -6.99
N ALA A 26 1.55 -3.34 -6.99
CA ALA A 26 1.44 -2.51 -8.19
C ALA A 26 2.81 -2.25 -8.83
N LEU A 27 3.85 -1.99 -8.04
CA LEU A 27 5.21 -1.84 -8.56
C LEU A 27 5.72 -3.12 -9.21
N ARG A 28 5.47 -4.28 -8.61
CA ARG A 28 5.84 -5.59 -9.16
C ARG A 28 5.08 -5.92 -10.44
N ASP A 29 3.78 -5.64 -10.47
CA ASP A 29 2.91 -5.88 -11.62
C ASP A 29 3.33 -5.02 -12.82
N LEU A 30 3.54 -3.71 -12.61
CA LEU A 30 3.99 -2.79 -13.65
C LEU A 30 5.38 -3.14 -14.20
N ALA A 31 6.30 -3.63 -13.35
CA ALA A 31 7.66 -3.95 -13.78
C ALA A 31 7.79 -5.33 -14.41
N GLY A 32 6.94 -6.28 -13.99
CA GLY A 32 7.05 -7.69 -14.35
C GLY A 32 8.44 -8.25 -14.06
N ALA A 33 8.94 -9.09 -14.97
CA ALA A 33 10.26 -9.73 -14.84
C ALA A 33 11.44 -8.75 -14.96
N ASN A 34 11.24 -7.49 -15.36
CA ASN A 34 12.37 -6.57 -15.58
C ASN A 34 13.21 -6.35 -14.31
N MET A 35 12.62 -6.35 -13.12
CA MET A 35 13.40 -6.17 -11.88
C MET A 35 14.45 -7.26 -11.63
N ILE A 36 14.26 -8.46 -12.21
CA ILE A 36 15.16 -9.61 -12.03
C ILE A 36 16.01 -9.92 -13.27
N MET A 37 15.77 -9.22 -14.38
CA MET A 37 16.50 -9.40 -15.65
C MET A 37 17.62 -8.35 -15.85
N MET A 38 17.93 -7.59 -14.81
CA MET A 38 18.99 -6.58 -14.85
C MET A 38 20.38 -7.20 -14.67
N PRO A 39 21.45 -6.58 -15.21
CA PRO A 39 22.83 -7.02 -14.98
C PRO A 39 23.14 -7.13 -13.48
N PRO A 40 23.89 -8.13 -13.02
CA PRO A 40 24.22 -8.31 -11.61
C PRO A 40 24.89 -7.09 -10.98
N SER A 41 25.85 -6.47 -11.67
CA SER A 41 26.71 -5.42 -11.13
C SER A 41 26.75 -4.18 -12.02
N ALA A 42 27.30 -3.08 -11.50
CA ALA A 42 27.70 -1.94 -12.32
C ALA A 42 28.97 -2.26 -13.13
N GLU A 43 29.80 -3.18 -12.64
CA GLU A 43 31.05 -3.63 -13.29
C GLU A 43 30.79 -4.29 -14.66
N ASP A 44 29.56 -4.76 -14.91
CA ASP A 44 29.14 -5.29 -16.21
C ASP A 44 29.18 -4.23 -17.33
N PHE A 45 29.21 -2.94 -16.97
CA PHE A 45 29.41 -1.84 -17.93
C PHE A 45 30.90 -1.54 -18.19
N ASP A 46 31.82 -2.02 -17.37
CA ASP A 46 33.26 -1.76 -17.52
C ASP A 46 33.90 -2.67 -18.58
N SER A 47 33.36 -3.87 -18.78
CA SER A 47 33.76 -4.78 -19.86
C SER A 47 33.10 -4.38 -21.19
N PRO A 48 33.87 -4.07 -22.25
CA PRO A 48 33.29 -3.74 -23.56
C PRO A 48 32.39 -4.85 -24.14
N GLU A 49 32.69 -6.11 -23.83
CA GLU A 49 31.90 -7.26 -24.27
C GLU A 49 30.52 -7.28 -23.59
N THR A 50 30.51 -7.25 -22.26
CA THR A 50 29.26 -7.30 -21.47
C THR A 50 28.42 -6.04 -21.69
N ALA A 51 29.05 -4.86 -21.74
CA ALA A 51 28.38 -3.61 -22.07
C ALA A 51 27.67 -3.68 -23.42
N SER A 52 28.29 -4.28 -24.45
CA SER A 52 27.66 -4.46 -25.77
C SER A 52 26.40 -5.35 -25.70
N PHE A 53 26.39 -6.38 -24.84
CA PHE A 53 25.18 -7.18 -24.63
C PHE A 53 24.09 -6.39 -23.92
N ILE A 54 24.44 -5.60 -22.91
CA ILE A 54 23.50 -4.74 -22.18
C ILE A 54 22.86 -3.74 -23.14
N GLU A 55 23.65 -3.07 -23.97
CA GLU A 55 23.17 -2.12 -24.99
C GLU A 55 22.16 -2.75 -25.96
N LYS A 56 22.40 -4.01 -26.35
CA LYS A 56 21.53 -4.72 -27.29
C LYS A 56 20.25 -5.25 -26.65
N THR A 57 20.32 -5.67 -25.39
CA THR A 57 19.25 -6.43 -24.70
C THR A 57 18.38 -5.57 -23.79
N GLN A 58 18.95 -4.55 -23.13
CA GLN A 58 18.25 -3.70 -22.17
C GLN A 58 17.62 -2.47 -22.84
N ARG A 59 17.10 -2.62 -24.05
CA ARG A 59 16.48 -1.50 -24.79
C ARG A 59 15.10 -1.13 -24.26
N SER A 60 14.74 0.13 -24.48
CA SER A 60 13.44 0.73 -24.21
C SER A 60 13.12 1.75 -25.32
N PRO A 61 11.86 1.94 -25.71
CA PRO A 61 11.48 2.98 -26.67
C PRO A 61 11.60 4.40 -26.09
N VAL A 62 11.77 4.55 -24.78
CA VAL A 62 11.73 5.85 -24.08
C VAL A 62 12.94 6.12 -23.20
N ALA A 63 13.91 5.20 -23.12
CA ALA A 63 15.08 5.34 -22.25
C ALA A 63 16.29 4.59 -22.81
N GLU A 64 17.48 5.13 -22.54
CA GLU A 64 18.74 4.45 -22.85
C GLU A 64 18.91 3.19 -21.98
N PRO A 65 19.65 2.16 -22.44
CA PRO A 65 19.83 0.91 -21.70
C PRO A 65 20.34 1.08 -20.27
N LYS A 66 21.29 2.01 -20.08
CA LYS A 66 21.83 2.34 -18.76
C LYS A 66 20.75 2.90 -17.82
N ASP A 67 19.89 3.80 -18.33
CA ASP A 67 18.83 4.42 -17.54
C ASP A 67 17.73 3.42 -17.19
N LYS A 68 17.40 2.51 -18.12
CA LYS A 68 16.51 1.38 -17.86
C LYS A 68 17.03 0.51 -16.72
N VAL A 69 18.33 0.13 -16.77
CA VAL A 69 18.96 -0.67 -15.72
C VAL A 69 18.91 0.05 -14.37
N LYS A 70 19.25 1.34 -14.35
CA LYS A 70 19.22 2.16 -13.14
C LYS A 70 17.82 2.21 -12.53
N LEU A 71 16.79 2.42 -13.35
CA LEU A 71 15.39 2.48 -12.91
C LEU A 71 14.94 1.16 -12.28
N PHE A 72 15.18 0.02 -12.94
CA PHE A 72 14.72 -1.27 -12.42
C PHE A 72 15.54 -1.76 -11.23
N LYS A 73 16.83 -1.42 -11.13
CA LYS A 73 17.60 -1.67 -9.89
C LYS A 73 17.08 -0.84 -8.71
N LEU A 74 16.71 0.42 -8.93
CA LEU A 74 16.07 1.25 -7.90
C LEU A 74 14.72 0.66 -7.48
N ALA A 75 13.90 0.27 -8.45
CA ALA A 75 12.61 -0.32 -8.17
C ALA A 75 12.75 -1.64 -7.38
N TRP A 76 13.73 -2.49 -7.74
CA TRP A 76 14.05 -3.69 -6.98
C TRP A 76 14.50 -3.38 -5.55
N ASP A 77 15.34 -2.38 -5.34
CA ASP A 77 15.77 -2.02 -3.99
C ASP A 77 14.62 -1.51 -3.11
N ALA A 78 13.62 -0.86 -3.71
CA ALA A 78 12.43 -0.40 -3.00
C ALA A 78 11.50 -1.54 -2.53
N VAL A 79 11.47 -2.69 -3.22
CA VAL A 79 10.42 -3.72 -2.98
C VAL A 79 10.90 -5.16 -2.84
N GLY A 80 12.15 -5.47 -3.21
CA GLY A 80 12.65 -6.83 -3.37
C GLY A 80 14.00 -7.10 -2.70
N SER A 81 14.80 -6.07 -2.45
CA SER A 81 16.03 -6.21 -1.66
C SER A 81 15.72 -6.50 -0.18
N GLU A 82 16.77 -6.81 0.59
CA GLU A 82 16.66 -6.90 2.06
C GLU A 82 16.14 -5.60 2.65
N PHE A 83 16.58 -4.44 2.13
CA PHE A 83 16.09 -3.14 2.54
C PHE A 83 14.60 -2.98 2.24
N GLY A 84 14.16 -3.23 1.01
CA GLY A 84 12.75 -3.14 0.63
C GLY A 84 11.86 -4.08 1.43
N SER A 85 12.33 -5.31 1.68
CA SER A 85 11.62 -6.30 2.49
C SER A 85 11.49 -5.87 3.95
N ARG A 86 12.57 -5.35 4.55
CA ARG A 86 12.55 -4.78 5.91
C ARG A 86 11.61 -3.57 5.97
N GLN A 87 11.60 -2.72 4.95
CA GLN A 87 10.71 -1.56 4.89
C GLN A 87 9.24 -2.00 4.80
N ALA A 88 8.92 -3.04 4.03
CA ALA A 88 7.58 -3.61 4.03
C ALA A 88 7.15 -4.13 5.40
N GLN A 89 8.04 -4.82 6.11
CA GLN A 89 7.78 -5.26 7.49
C GLN A 89 7.56 -4.06 8.43
N TYR A 90 8.34 -2.99 8.26
CA TYR A 90 8.21 -1.76 9.03
C TYR A 90 6.84 -1.11 8.81
N GLU A 91 6.46 -0.82 7.57
CA GLU A 91 5.20 -0.12 7.26
C GLU A 91 3.96 -0.92 7.66
N LEU A 92 4.05 -2.25 7.61
CA LEU A 92 2.97 -3.14 8.05
C LEU A 92 2.82 -3.21 9.56
N PHE A 93 3.90 -3.11 10.35
CA PHE A 93 3.83 -3.49 11.77
C PHE A 93 4.42 -2.47 12.75
N TYR A 94 4.94 -1.34 12.28
CA TYR A 94 5.48 -0.29 13.15
C TYR A 94 4.44 0.21 14.17
N ALA A 95 3.16 0.32 13.78
CA ALA A 95 2.07 0.72 14.67
C ALA A 95 1.48 -0.44 15.50
N GLY A 96 1.98 -1.66 15.33
CA GLY A 96 1.46 -2.91 15.90
C GLY A 96 0.77 -3.80 14.87
N GLY A 97 0.44 -5.03 15.26
CA GLY A 97 -0.32 -5.95 14.41
C GLY A 97 -1.71 -5.40 14.08
N GLU A 98 -2.32 -5.93 13.01
CA GLU A 98 -3.60 -5.43 12.48
C GLU A 98 -4.73 -5.41 13.53
N TYR A 99 -4.77 -6.38 14.44
CA TYR A 99 -5.75 -6.41 15.52
C TYR A 99 -5.59 -5.21 16.49
N VAL A 100 -4.36 -4.71 16.67
CA VAL A 100 -4.06 -3.57 17.54
C VAL A 100 -4.53 -2.27 16.89
N THR A 101 -4.18 -2.05 15.62
CA THR A 101 -4.56 -0.84 14.87
C THR A 101 -6.07 -0.77 14.66
N ARG A 102 -6.72 -1.89 14.31
CA ARG A 102 -8.18 -2.02 14.24
C ARG A 102 -8.85 -1.78 15.58
N GLY A 103 -8.31 -2.36 16.66
CA GLY A 103 -8.83 -2.14 18.01
C GLY A 103 -8.78 -0.67 18.42
N ARG A 104 -7.67 0.02 18.17
CA ARG A 104 -7.55 1.47 18.43
C ARG A 104 -8.53 2.30 17.61
N ALA A 105 -8.67 1.99 16.32
CA ALA A 105 -9.63 2.67 15.46
C ALA A 105 -11.07 2.48 15.96
N PHE A 106 -11.45 1.23 16.30
CA PHE A 106 -12.77 0.90 16.83
C PHE A 106 -13.06 1.63 18.15
N GLN A 107 -12.12 1.62 19.10
CA GLN A 107 -12.28 2.26 20.41
C GLN A 107 -12.36 3.79 20.36
N ASN A 108 -11.88 4.40 19.28
CA ASN A 108 -11.86 5.86 19.11
C ASN A 108 -12.81 6.33 18.01
N TYR A 109 -13.69 5.46 17.52
CA TYR A 109 -14.73 5.81 16.55
C TYR A 109 -15.99 6.30 17.29
N ASP A 110 -16.69 7.25 16.67
CA ASP A 110 -17.92 7.85 17.19
C ASP A 110 -19.11 6.96 16.82
N TRP A 111 -19.27 5.87 17.57
CA TRP A 111 -20.35 4.90 17.35
C TRP A 111 -21.72 5.50 17.63
N ASP A 112 -21.84 6.32 18.68
CA ASP A 112 -23.10 6.93 19.09
C ASP A 112 -23.72 7.72 17.93
N THR A 113 -22.92 8.55 17.25
CA THR A 113 -23.41 9.33 16.10
C THR A 113 -23.96 8.45 14.97
N VAL A 114 -23.29 7.34 14.63
CA VAL A 114 -23.78 6.47 13.53
C VAL A 114 -24.94 5.58 13.97
N THR A 115 -25.00 5.14 15.22
CA THR A 115 -26.15 4.38 15.73
C THR A 115 -27.38 5.26 15.82
N ASP A 116 -27.23 6.51 16.27
CA ASP A 116 -28.32 7.48 16.33
C ASP A 116 -28.94 7.75 14.96
N MET A 117 -28.12 7.78 13.89
CA MET A 117 -28.63 7.89 12.51
C MET A 117 -29.50 6.69 12.11
N VAL A 118 -29.12 5.49 12.52
CA VAL A 118 -29.91 4.27 12.24
C VAL A 118 -31.19 4.29 13.06
N ASP A 119 -31.11 4.67 14.34
CA ASP A 119 -32.27 4.77 15.23
C ASP A 119 -33.29 5.79 14.72
N GLN A 120 -32.83 6.94 14.22
CA GLN A 120 -33.70 7.94 13.57
C GLN A 120 -34.41 7.39 12.33
N LEU A 121 -33.70 6.60 11.51
CA LEU A 121 -34.29 5.96 10.34
C LEU A 121 -35.34 4.92 10.74
N LEU A 122 -35.05 4.09 11.74
CA LEU A 122 -35.99 3.08 12.25
C LEU A 122 -37.23 3.73 12.88
N ALA A 123 -37.08 4.86 13.55
CA ALA A 123 -38.19 5.62 14.12
C ALA A 123 -39.10 6.29 13.07
N SER A 124 -38.67 6.34 11.80
CA SER A 124 -39.44 7.00 10.72
C SER A 124 -40.60 6.16 10.18
N TYR A 125 -40.71 4.89 10.58
CA TYR A 125 -41.78 3.99 10.15
C TYR A 125 -42.13 3.01 11.27
N ASP A 126 -43.36 2.49 11.24
CA ASP A 126 -43.82 1.44 12.16
C ASP A 126 -44.75 0.47 11.42
N LEU A 127 -45.09 -0.65 12.05
CA LEU A 127 -46.13 -1.56 11.59
C LEU A 127 -47.47 -0.81 11.54
N PRO A 128 -48.34 -1.10 10.56
CA PRO A 128 -49.67 -0.51 10.51
C PRO A 128 -50.47 -0.89 11.77
N ASP A 129 -51.24 0.06 12.30
CA ASP A 129 -52.09 -0.14 13.49
C ASP A 129 -53.00 -1.36 13.29
N SER A 130 -52.73 -2.42 14.05
CA SER A 130 -53.57 -3.62 14.13
C SER A 130 -54.61 -3.47 15.24
N SER A 131 -55.42 -2.41 15.18
CA SER A 131 -56.66 -2.37 15.96
C SER A 131 -57.77 -3.02 15.12
N PRO A 132 -58.41 -4.11 15.57
CA PRO A 132 -59.62 -4.59 14.93
C PRO A 132 -60.69 -3.50 15.08
N ALA A 133 -61.22 -3.01 13.97
CA ALA A 133 -62.42 -2.20 13.97
C ALA A 133 -63.53 -3.01 14.67
N ILE A 134 -64.02 -2.48 15.79
CA ILE A 134 -65.15 -3.04 16.55
C ILE A 134 -66.41 -2.95 15.70
#